data_AF-A0A943SLM9-F1
#
_entry.id   AF-A0A943SLM9-F1
#
_cell.length_a   1.000
_cell.length_b   1.000
_cell.length_c   1.000
_cell.angle_alpha   90.00
_cell.angle_beta   90.00
_cell.angle_gamma   90.00
#
_symmetry.space_group_name_H-M   'P 1'
#
loop_
_entity.id
_entity.type
_entity.pdbx_description
1 polymer ?
#
loop_
_entity_poly.entity_id
_entity_poly.type
_entity_poly.pdbx_seq_one_letter_code
_entity_poly.pdbx_strand_id
1 'polypeptide(L)'
;KEQKGKREAYAIAEIAHPEPAHETGEVFGLGQKVRRPVGSMIQVPVAVCKDCKRRLNMLDNIKFIGMILGLALGIFVLWLIKDAEFLTNNGEFTSTLILLLLIALGYQGGKLYQKVLARKYEKEMYLQFFDLPEAKELADLGWFAQNEKTRGKVFVKKEKPRKNFRLIPRQKAPEEGETQGKI
;
A
#
# COMPACT_ATOMS: atom_id res chain seq x y z
N LYS A 1 20.42 18.01 -7.39
CA LYS A 1 20.52 17.58 -5.97
C LYS A 1 19.15 17.75 -5.34
N GLU A 2 18.38 16.66 -5.23
CA GLU A 2 17.06 16.67 -4.62
C GLU A 2 17.20 16.98 -3.12
N GLN A 3 16.61 18.08 -2.65
CA GLN A 3 16.56 18.38 -1.23
C GLN A 3 15.66 17.33 -0.56
N LYS A 4 16.27 16.30 0.03
CA LYS A 4 15.56 15.31 0.86
C LYS A 4 14.91 16.06 2.02
N GLY A 5 13.59 16.24 1.94
CA GLY A 5 12.81 16.86 3.01
C GLY A 5 13.02 16.13 4.34
N LYS A 6 12.87 16.85 5.46
CA LYS A 6 13.03 16.26 6.80
C LYS A 6 12.11 15.05 6.95
N ARG A 7 12.69 13.91 7.35
CA ARG A 7 11.95 12.66 7.61
C ARG A 7 10.89 12.90 8.69
N GLU A 8 9.64 12.55 8.39
CA GLU A 8 8.51 12.64 9.34
C GLU A 8 8.01 11.27 9.80
N ALA A 9 8.04 10.27 8.91
CA ALA A 9 7.50 8.94 9.18
C ALA A 9 8.30 7.83 8.49
N TYR A 10 7.87 6.59 8.71
CA TYR A 10 8.36 5.40 8.03
C TYR A 10 7.21 4.67 7.34
N ALA A 11 7.36 4.43 6.04
CA ALA A 11 6.57 3.48 5.28
C ALA A 11 7.17 2.09 5.49
N ILE A 12 6.37 1.10 5.89
CA ILE A 12 6.83 -0.28 6.04
C ILE A 12 6.49 -1.02 4.76
N ALA A 13 7.52 -1.41 4.01
CA ALA A 13 7.39 -2.29 2.86
C ALA A 13 7.63 -3.74 3.31
N GLU A 14 6.71 -4.63 2.98
CA GLU A 14 6.86 -6.07 3.19
C GLU A 14 7.39 -6.69 1.90
N ILE A 15 8.63 -7.19 1.96
CA ILE A 15 9.27 -7.93 0.88
C ILE A 15 9.40 -9.40 1.28
N ALA A 16 9.26 -10.27 0.30
CA ALA A 16 9.31 -11.71 0.44
C ALA A 16 10.43 -12.28 -0.43
N HIS A 17 10.99 -13.40 0.01
CA HIS A 17 11.92 -14.20 -0.77
C HIS A 17 11.40 -15.65 -0.79
N PRO A 18 11.50 -16.37 -1.92
CA PRO A 18 10.99 -17.74 -2.03
C PRO A 18 11.78 -18.74 -1.18
N GLU A 19 13.00 -18.39 -0.77
CA GLU A 19 13.84 -19.19 0.11
C GLU A 19 13.83 -18.64 1.56
N PRO A 20 13.93 -19.51 2.58
CA PRO A 20 13.98 -20.98 2.51
C PRO A 20 12.61 -21.58 2.13
N ALA A 21 12.60 -22.66 1.35
CA ALA A 21 11.36 -23.27 0.92
C ALA A 21 10.57 -23.80 2.13
N HIS A 22 9.40 -23.22 2.39
CA HIS A 22 8.47 -23.72 3.40
C HIS A 22 7.31 -24.46 2.72
N GLU A 23 7.12 -25.71 3.13
CA GLU A 23 5.96 -26.51 2.79
C GLU A 23 4.90 -26.34 3.89
N THR A 24 3.67 -25.98 3.53
CA THR A 24 2.54 -25.91 4.46
C THR A 24 1.32 -26.47 3.76
N GLY A 25 0.55 -27.31 4.44
CA GLY A 25 -0.60 -27.99 3.81
C GLY A 25 -1.14 -29.15 4.64
N GLU A 26 -0.33 -29.68 5.56
CA GLU A 26 -0.80 -30.61 6.58
C GLU A 26 -1.56 -29.85 7.67
N VAL A 27 -2.89 -29.85 7.58
CA VAL A 27 -3.74 -29.64 8.75
C VAL A 27 -3.87 -31.02 9.40
N PHE A 28 -3.21 -31.23 10.54
CA PHE A 28 -3.17 -32.53 11.24
C PHE A 28 -2.63 -33.72 10.40
N GLY A 29 -1.62 -33.51 9.55
CA GLY A 29 -0.98 -34.60 8.79
C GLY A 29 -1.80 -35.11 7.59
N LEU A 30 -2.91 -34.47 7.24
CA LEU A 30 -3.73 -34.80 6.09
C LEU A 30 -3.67 -33.68 5.06
N GLY A 31 -3.08 -33.96 3.89
CA GLY A 31 -3.01 -33.04 2.76
C GLY A 31 -1.67 -33.10 2.02
N GLN A 32 -1.68 -32.77 0.72
CA GLN A 32 -0.44 -32.61 -0.04
C GLN A 32 0.31 -31.37 0.45
N LYS A 33 1.61 -31.53 0.72
CA LYS A 33 2.50 -30.43 1.03
C LYS A 33 2.65 -29.55 -0.22
N VAL A 34 2.07 -28.35 -0.18
CA VAL A 34 2.22 -27.38 -1.25
C VAL A 34 3.36 -26.44 -0.87
N ARG A 35 4.34 -26.30 -1.78
CA ARG A 35 5.42 -25.33 -1.62
C ARG A 35 4.82 -23.92 -1.62
N ARG A 36 5.01 -23.19 -0.51
CA ARG A 36 4.59 -21.78 -0.45
C ARG A 36 5.47 -20.97 -1.41
N PRO A 37 4.91 -19.98 -2.12
CA PRO A 37 5.70 -19.05 -2.91
C PRO A 37 6.56 -18.12 -2.04
N VAL A 38 6.24 -18.00 -0.74
CA VAL A 38 6.95 -17.17 0.24
C VAL A 38 7.65 -18.07 1.24
N GLY A 39 8.98 -18.01 1.27
CA GLY A 39 9.84 -18.72 2.21
C GLY A 39 10.24 -17.85 3.40
N SER A 40 10.78 -16.66 3.13
CA SER A 40 11.08 -15.65 4.15
C SER A 40 10.42 -14.31 3.83
N MET A 41 10.18 -13.50 4.87
CA MET A 41 9.58 -12.18 4.76
C MET A 41 10.29 -11.19 5.66
N ILE A 42 10.60 -10.01 5.13
CA ILE A 42 11.27 -8.92 5.85
C ILE A 42 10.44 -7.64 5.70
N GLN A 43 10.32 -6.91 6.82
CA GLN A 43 9.73 -5.58 6.86
C GLN A 43 10.83 -4.54 6.74
N VAL A 44 10.86 -3.81 5.62
CA VAL A 44 11.83 -2.75 5.36
C VAL A 44 11.20 -1.39 5.65
N PRO A 45 11.66 -0.65 6.68
CA PRO A 45 11.17 0.69 6.96
C PRO A 45 11.85 1.73 6.04
N VAL A 46 11.09 2.31 5.13
CA VAL A 46 11.50 3.41 4.23
C VAL A 46 11.15 4.74 4.86
N ALA A 47 12.11 5.68 4.91
CA ALA A 47 11.87 7.02 5.42
C ALA A 47 10.97 7.83 4.46
N VAL A 48 9.96 8.51 5.00
CA VAL A 48 8.99 9.30 4.22
C VAL A 48 8.92 10.74 4.74
N CYS A 49 8.84 11.69 3.82
CA CYS A 49 8.60 13.11 4.13
C CYS A 49 7.12 13.39 4.45
N LYS A 50 6.82 14.60 4.92
CA LYS A 50 5.45 15.06 5.22
C LYS A 50 4.49 14.94 4.03
N ASP A 51 4.95 15.35 2.86
CA ASP A 51 4.12 15.42 1.66
C ASP A 51 3.80 14.03 1.11
N CYS A 52 4.81 13.14 1.02
CA CYS A 52 4.61 11.75 0.63
C CYS A 52 3.68 11.01 1.61
N LYS A 53 3.81 11.25 2.92
CA LYS A 53 2.88 10.72 3.93
C LYS A 53 1.45 11.20 3.67
N ARG A 54 1.25 12.49 3.41
CA ARG A 54 -0.09 13.06 3.14
C ARG A 54 -0.70 12.44 1.89
N ARG A 55 0.10 12.27 0.82
CA ARG A 55 -0.33 11.67 -0.45
C ARG A 55 -0.72 10.20 -0.30
N LEU A 56 0.10 9.41 0.41
CA LEU A 56 -0.20 8.01 0.72
C LEU A 56 -1.49 7.89 1.54
N ASN A 57 -1.62 8.65 2.62
CA ASN A 57 -2.85 8.65 3.43
C ASN A 57 -4.09 9.05 2.62
N MET A 58 -3.96 10.02 1.71
CA MET A 58 -5.07 10.43 0.84
C MET A 58 -5.46 9.30 -0.10
N LEU A 59 -4.48 8.61 -0.69
CA LEU A 59 -4.72 7.48 -1.57
C LEU A 59 -5.38 6.29 -0.89
N ASP A 60 -5.04 6.01 0.36
CA ASP A 60 -5.62 4.91 1.13
C ASP A 60 -7.05 5.23 1.58
N ASN A 61 -7.30 6.49 1.94
CA ASN A 61 -8.57 6.91 2.51
C ASN A 61 -9.60 7.40 1.50
N ILE A 62 -9.22 7.72 0.25
CA ILE A 62 -10.15 8.32 -0.72
C ILE A 62 -11.39 7.48 -1.00
N LYS A 63 -11.28 6.14 -0.95
CA LYS A 63 -12.43 5.23 -1.09
C LYS A 63 -13.42 5.41 0.06
N PHE A 64 -12.92 5.51 1.29
CA PHE A 64 -13.74 5.74 2.47
C PHE A 64 -14.33 7.14 2.47
N ILE A 65 -13.57 8.16 2.03
CA ILE A 65 -14.08 9.52 1.84
C ILE A 65 -15.24 9.51 0.84
N GLY A 66 -15.08 8.84 -0.31
CA GLY A 66 -16.15 8.69 -1.30
C GLY A 66 -17.38 7.96 -0.75
N MET A 67 -17.18 6.92 0.06
CA MET A 67 -18.26 6.20 0.74
C MET A 67 -19.02 7.09 1.73
N ILE A 68 -18.31 7.87 2.56
CA ILE A 68 -18.92 8.81 3.52
C ILE A 68 -19.69 9.91 2.79
N LEU A 69 -19.15 10.43 1.69
CA LEU A 69 -19.85 11.40 0.84
C LEU A 69 -21.12 10.80 0.22
N GLY A 70 -21.06 9.56 -0.25
CA GLY A 70 -22.23 8.83 -0.75
C GLY A 70 -23.30 8.62 0.31
N LEU A 71 -22.90 8.29 1.54
CA LEU A 71 -23.81 8.19 2.69
C LEU A 71 -24.47 9.55 3.00
N ALA A 72 -23.68 10.62 3.11
CA ALA A 72 -24.18 11.95 3.42
C ALA A 72 -25.15 12.46 2.33
N LEU A 73 -24.82 12.24 1.06
CA LEU A 73 -25.71 12.53 -0.07
C LEU A 73 -26.98 11.69 0.00
N GLY A 74 -26.90 10.41 0.34
CA GLY A 74 -28.08 9.57 0.50
C GLY A 74 -29.02 10.03 1.60
N ILE A 75 -28.48 10.39 2.76
CA ILE A 75 -29.28 10.98 3.85
C ILE A 75 -29.92 12.29 3.39
N PHE A 76 -29.16 13.14 2.70
CA PHE A 76 -29.68 14.42 2.19
C PHE A 76 -30.81 14.24 1.16
N VAL A 77 -30.64 13.30 0.22
CA VAL A 77 -31.69 12.97 -0.76
C VAL A 77 -32.93 12.46 -0.05
N LEU A 78 -32.81 11.48 0.84
CA LEU A 78 -33.95 10.93 1.60
C LEU A 78 -34.66 12.01 2.43
N TRP A 79 -33.92 12.96 3.00
CA TRP A 79 -34.50 14.09 3.72
C TRP A 79 -35.33 15.00 2.79
N LEU A 80 -34.86 15.25 1.57
CA LEU A 80 -35.58 16.08 0.58
C LEU A 80 -36.86 15.41 0.07
N ILE A 81 -36.83 14.09 -0.15
CA ILE A 81 -37.98 13.37 -0.72
C ILE A 81 -38.89 12.74 0.34
N LYS A 82 -38.68 13.04 1.63
CA LYS A 82 -39.37 12.37 2.75
C LYS A 82 -40.90 12.32 2.64
N ASP A 83 -41.51 13.34 2.03
CA ASP A 83 -42.97 13.49 1.90
C ASP A 83 -43.48 13.03 0.52
N ALA A 84 -42.60 12.53 -0.35
CA ALA A 84 -42.97 12.06 -1.68
C ALA A 84 -43.76 10.74 -1.60
N GLU A 85 -44.89 10.68 -2.30
CA GLU A 85 -45.72 9.46 -2.42
C GLU A 85 -44.93 8.24 -2.92
N PHE A 86 -43.81 8.48 -3.60
CA PHE A 86 -42.89 7.44 -4.06
C PHE A 86 -42.32 6.59 -2.91
N LEU A 87 -42.05 7.20 -1.74
CA LEU A 87 -41.52 6.49 -0.58
C LEU A 87 -42.63 5.76 0.20
N THR A 88 -43.85 6.30 0.21
CA THR A 88 -44.99 5.69 0.92
C THR A 88 -45.61 4.52 0.15
N ASN A 89 -45.59 4.54 -1.19
CA ASN A 89 -46.19 3.48 -2.01
C ASN A 89 -45.30 2.27 -2.27
N ASN A 90 -43.98 2.41 -2.24
CA ASN A 90 -43.06 1.34 -2.64
C ASN A 90 -42.48 0.51 -1.47
N GLY A 91 -42.96 0.76 -0.24
CA GLY A 91 -42.61 -0.03 0.95
C GLY A 91 -41.28 0.35 1.62
N GLU A 92 -41.11 -0.14 2.84
CA GLU A 92 -40.07 0.25 3.82
C GLU A 92 -38.62 0.05 3.32
N PHE A 93 -38.40 -0.82 2.33
CA PHE A 93 -37.08 -1.13 1.79
C PHE A 93 -36.54 -0.10 0.78
N THR A 94 -37.39 0.78 0.23
CA THR A 94 -36.96 1.74 -0.81
C THR A 94 -35.92 2.74 -0.31
N SER A 95 -36.11 3.30 0.88
CA SER A 95 -35.15 4.20 1.53
C SER A 95 -33.79 3.54 1.67
N THR A 96 -33.78 2.28 2.11
CA THR A 96 -32.55 1.49 2.30
C THR A 96 -31.86 1.22 0.97
N LEU A 97 -32.60 0.90 -0.10
CA LEU A 97 -32.03 0.69 -1.43
C LEU A 97 -31.40 1.97 -2.00
N ILE A 98 -32.08 3.12 -1.88
CA ILE A 98 -31.55 4.42 -2.32
C ILE A 98 -30.24 4.73 -1.58
N LEU A 99 -30.22 4.53 -0.26
CA LEU A 99 -29.04 4.78 0.56
C LEU A 99 -27.87 3.87 0.15
N LEU A 100 -28.11 2.57 0.03
CA LEU A 100 -27.09 1.60 -0.38
C LEU A 100 -26.55 1.90 -1.78
N LEU A 101 -27.42 2.31 -2.70
CA LEU A 101 -27.04 2.69 -4.07
C LEU A 101 -26.13 3.92 -4.07
N LEU A 102 -26.44 4.95 -3.30
CA LEU A 102 -25.62 6.16 -3.21
C LEU A 102 -24.28 5.91 -2.51
N ILE A 103 -24.25 5.07 -1.47
CA ILE A 103 -23.00 4.60 -0.85
C ILE A 103 -22.14 3.85 -1.87
N ALA A 104 -22.74 2.93 -2.62
CA ALA A 104 -22.04 2.15 -3.64
C ALA A 104 -21.48 3.05 -4.75
N LEU A 105 -22.26 4.02 -5.23
CA LEU A 105 -21.79 5.02 -6.20
C LEU A 105 -20.66 5.88 -5.63
N GLY A 106 -20.76 6.32 -4.38
CA GLY A 106 -19.69 7.06 -3.69
C GLY A 106 -18.38 6.26 -3.59
N TYR A 107 -18.48 4.97 -3.25
CA TYR A 107 -17.34 4.06 -3.22
C TYR A 107 -16.73 3.86 -4.62
N GLN A 108 -17.58 3.63 -5.64
CA GLN A 108 -17.15 3.46 -7.03
C GLN A 108 -16.41 4.72 -7.53
N GLY A 109 -16.97 5.91 -7.25
CA GLY A 109 -16.36 7.20 -7.56
C GLY A 109 -15.02 7.38 -6.86
N GLY A 110 -14.94 7.06 -5.57
CA GLY A 110 -13.68 7.07 -4.82
C GLY A 110 -12.61 6.14 -5.41
N LYS A 111 -13.00 4.95 -5.88
CA LYS A 111 -12.10 3.99 -6.54
C LYS A 111 -11.57 4.51 -7.88
N LEU A 112 -12.42 5.17 -8.68
CA LEU A 112 -12.00 5.79 -9.94
C LEU A 112 -11.06 6.97 -9.69
N TYR A 113 -11.42 7.85 -8.76
CA TYR A 113 -10.58 8.98 -8.38
C TYR A 113 -9.23 8.53 -7.81
N GLN A 114 -9.20 7.44 -7.04
CA GLN A 114 -7.95 6.83 -6.56
C GLN A 114 -7.00 6.50 -7.71
N LYS A 115 -7.49 5.95 -8.83
CA LYS A 115 -6.67 5.61 -10.01
C LYS A 115 -6.12 6.87 -10.69
N VAL A 116 -6.90 7.93 -10.77
CA VAL A 116 -6.45 9.21 -11.34
C VAL A 116 -5.37 9.83 -10.46
N LEU A 117 -5.63 9.88 -9.15
CA LEU A 117 -4.70 10.42 -8.17
C LEU A 117 -3.41 9.59 -8.08
N ALA A 118 -3.51 8.27 -8.29
CA ALA A 118 -2.38 7.37 -8.40
C ALA A 118 -1.40 7.80 -9.49
N ARG A 119 -1.91 7.93 -10.71
CA ARG A 119 -1.13 8.30 -11.88
C ARG A 119 -0.51 9.69 -11.73
N LYS A 120 -1.19 10.59 -11.03
CA LYS A 120 -0.65 11.92 -10.71
C LYS A 120 0.53 11.80 -9.76
N TYR A 121 0.39 11.04 -8.68
CA TYR A 121 1.43 10.91 -7.66
C TYR A 121 2.62 10.06 -8.12
N GLU A 122 2.43 9.07 -8.99
CA GLU A 122 3.51 8.31 -9.63
C GLU A 122 4.54 9.19 -10.36
N LYS A 123 4.13 10.37 -10.85
CA LYS A 123 5.04 11.32 -11.50
C LYS A 123 5.95 12.05 -10.52
N GLU A 124 5.58 12.10 -9.25
CA GLU A 124 6.25 12.91 -8.23
C GLU A 124 6.84 12.06 -7.09
N MET A 125 6.41 10.80 -6.94
CA MET A 125 6.88 9.89 -5.91
C MET A 125 6.78 8.42 -6.35
N TYR A 126 7.69 7.61 -5.83
CA TYR A 126 7.63 6.15 -5.97
C TYR A 126 6.49 5.60 -5.10
N LEU A 127 5.53 4.92 -5.73
CA LEU A 127 4.41 4.29 -5.03
C LEU A 127 4.68 2.83 -4.67
N GLN A 128 5.59 2.17 -5.38
CA GLN A 128 6.03 0.81 -5.06
C GLN A 128 7.46 0.82 -4.53
N PHE A 129 7.77 -0.15 -3.65
CA PHE A 129 9.09 -0.25 -3.05
C PHE A 129 10.18 -0.54 -4.09
N PHE A 130 9.92 -1.43 -5.05
CA PHE A 130 10.90 -1.82 -6.07
C PHE A 130 11.08 -0.81 -7.20
N ASP A 131 10.25 0.26 -7.24
CA ASP A 131 10.51 1.39 -8.14
C ASP A 131 11.70 2.23 -7.67
N LEU A 132 12.07 2.14 -6.38
CA LEU A 132 13.25 2.83 -5.86
C LEU A 132 14.52 2.23 -6.49
N PRO A 133 15.46 3.06 -6.97
CA PRO A 133 16.69 2.58 -7.58
C PRO A 133 17.52 1.73 -6.62
N GLU A 134 17.50 2.04 -5.32
CA GLU A 134 18.21 1.26 -4.29
C GLU A 134 17.58 -0.11 -4.02
N ALA A 135 16.31 -0.32 -4.39
CA ALA A 135 15.60 -1.58 -4.22
C ALA A 135 15.75 -2.52 -5.42
N LYS A 136 16.28 -2.04 -6.56
CA LYS A 136 16.47 -2.88 -7.76
C LYS A 136 17.42 -4.05 -7.51
N GLU A 137 18.52 -3.81 -6.79
CA GLU A 137 19.45 -4.88 -6.41
C GLU A 137 18.77 -5.99 -5.60
N LEU A 138 17.78 -5.64 -4.77
CA LEU A 138 17.00 -6.64 -4.03
C LEU A 138 16.10 -7.47 -4.96
N ALA A 139 15.52 -6.83 -5.98
CA ALA A 139 14.76 -7.55 -7.00
C ALA A 139 15.65 -8.53 -7.79
N ASP A 140 16.86 -8.10 -8.16
CA ASP A 140 17.84 -8.95 -8.84
C ASP A 140 18.28 -10.15 -7.98
N LEU A 141 18.29 -9.97 -6.66
CA LEU A 141 18.53 -11.05 -5.68
C LEU A 141 17.31 -11.94 -5.43
N GLY A 142 16.21 -11.78 -6.16
CA GLY A 142 15.02 -12.63 -6.06
C GLY A 142 14.03 -12.21 -4.98
N TRP A 143 14.16 -11.01 -4.38
CA TRP A 143 13.16 -10.46 -3.48
C TRP A 143 12.01 -9.85 -4.28
N PHE A 144 10.78 -10.08 -3.83
CA PHE A 144 9.57 -9.58 -4.48
C PHE A 144 8.59 -9.01 -3.45
N ALA A 145 7.65 -8.17 -3.88
CA ALA A 145 6.61 -7.68 -2.99
C ALA A 145 5.42 -8.65 -3.04
N GLN A 146 4.93 -9.11 -1.89
CA GLN A 146 3.84 -10.10 -1.85
C GLN A 146 2.54 -9.60 -2.52
N ASN A 147 2.43 -8.28 -2.74
CA ASN A 147 1.27 -7.63 -3.33
C ASN A 147 1.68 -6.64 -4.43
N GLU A 148 2.43 -7.07 -5.45
CA GLU A 148 2.86 -6.22 -6.59
C GLU A 148 1.71 -5.69 -7.46
N LYS A 149 0.58 -6.40 -7.54
CA LYS A 149 -0.62 -5.95 -8.29
C LYS A 149 -1.35 -4.79 -7.60
N THR A 150 -1.05 -4.55 -6.34
CA THR A 150 -1.48 -3.39 -5.55
C THR A 150 -0.23 -2.66 -5.07
N ARG A 151 -0.34 -1.52 -4.39
CA ARG A 151 0.85 -0.73 -3.99
C ARG A 151 1.72 -1.37 -2.90
N GLY A 152 1.56 -2.68 -2.66
CA GLY A 152 1.87 -3.27 -1.36
C GLY A 152 1.00 -2.66 -0.24
N LYS A 153 0.88 -3.33 0.90
CA LYS A 153 0.32 -2.68 2.09
C LYS A 153 1.42 -1.83 2.73
N VAL A 154 1.55 -0.59 2.26
CA VAL A 154 2.49 0.36 2.85
C VAL A 154 1.85 0.99 4.07
N PHE A 155 2.26 0.57 5.27
CA PHE A 155 1.80 1.20 6.51
C PHE A 155 2.73 2.35 6.89
N VAL A 156 2.17 3.54 7.09
CA VAL A 156 2.95 4.69 7.57
C VAL A 156 2.91 4.75 9.10
N LYS A 157 4.05 4.55 9.75
CA LYS A 157 4.22 4.71 11.20
C LYS A 157 5.13 5.89 11.51
N LYS A 158 4.84 6.63 12.59
CA LYS A 158 5.69 7.74 13.05
C LYS A 158 7.05 7.23 13.55
N GLU A 159 7.03 6.10 14.23
CA GLU A 159 8.21 5.45 14.80
C GLU A 159 8.67 4.27 13.95
N LYS A 160 9.97 4.00 14.03
CA LYS A 160 10.56 2.84 13.37
C LYS A 160 10.10 1.58 14.12
N PRO A 161 9.53 0.57 13.43
CA PRO A 161 9.03 -0.63 14.09
C PRO A 161 10.13 -1.42 14.84
N ARG A 162 11.41 -1.25 14.48
CA ARG A 162 12.55 -1.85 15.17
C ARG A 162 13.68 -0.81 15.35
N LYS A 163 14.04 -0.51 16.60
CA LYS A 163 15.17 0.41 16.92
C LYS A 163 16.51 -0.09 16.36
N ASN A 164 16.71 -1.42 16.33
CA ASN A 164 17.97 -2.05 15.95
C ASN A 164 18.06 -2.48 14.48
N PHE A 165 17.04 -2.24 13.65
CA PHE A 165 17.12 -2.57 12.22
C PHE A 165 17.99 -1.54 11.50
N ARG A 166 19.31 -1.63 11.63
CA ARG A 166 20.25 -0.79 10.89
C ARG A 166 20.51 -1.47 9.54
N LEU A 167 20.21 -0.78 8.44
CA LEU A 167 20.83 -1.11 7.17
C LEU A 167 22.32 -0.84 7.40
N ILE A 168 23.13 -1.90 7.45
CA ILE A 168 24.58 -1.76 7.49
C ILE A 168 24.94 -1.34 6.06
N PRO A 169 25.35 -0.07 5.82
CA PRO A 169 25.82 0.29 4.50
C PRO A 169 26.99 -0.64 4.19
N ARG A 170 26.90 -1.37 3.08
CA ARG A 170 28.05 -2.15 2.58
C ARG A 170 29.17 -1.13 2.43
N GLN A 171 30.25 -1.27 3.22
CA GLN A 171 31.48 -0.56 2.90
C GLN A 171 31.80 -0.93 1.45
N LYS A 172 31.99 0.05 0.58
CA LYS A 172 32.45 -0.21 -0.79
C LYS A 172 33.63 -1.16 -0.66
N ALA A 173 33.55 -2.32 -1.31
CA ALA A 173 34.69 -3.21 -1.40
C ALA A 173 35.88 -2.38 -1.88
N PRO A 174 37.06 -2.48 -1.25
CA PRO A 174 38.25 -1.81 -1.77
C PRO A 174 38.42 -2.27 -3.22
N GLU A 175 38.62 -1.30 -4.12
CA GLU A 175 38.94 -1.58 -5.51
C GLU A 175 40.24 -2.39 -5.53
N GLU A 176 40.14 -3.69 -5.81
CA GLU A 176 41.29 -4.53 -6.07
C GLU A 176 41.94 -4.04 -7.37
N GLY A 177 43.07 -3.34 -7.24
CA GLY A 177 43.90 -3.03 -8.39
C GLY A 177 44.83 -1.83 -8.25
N GLU A 178 45.89 -1.95 -7.45
CA GLU A 178 47.17 -1.34 -7.82
C GLU A 178 48.32 -2.15 -7.21
N THR A 179 48.77 -3.12 -8.00
CA THR A 179 50.09 -3.74 -7.87
C THR A 179 51.14 -2.72 -8.27
N GLN A 180 52.06 -2.41 -7.35
CA GLN A 180 53.47 -2.00 -7.58
C GLN A 180 54.05 -1.72 -6.19
N GLY A 181 54.90 -2.56 -5.60
CA GLY A 181 56.19 -2.95 -6.16
C GLY A 181 57.18 -1.79 -5.99
N LYS A 182 57.73 -1.59 -4.78
CA LYS A 182 58.99 -0.87 -4.60
C LYS A 182 59.86 -1.58 -3.55
N ILE A 183 61.08 -1.85 -4.04
CA ILE A 183 62.28 -2.40 -3.41
C ILE A 183 62.69 -1.55 -2.21
#